data_AF-A0A935XKN7-F1
#
_entry.id   AF-A0A935XKN7-F1
#
_cell.length_a   1.000
_cell.length_b   1.000
_cell.length_c   1.000
_cell.angle_alpha   90.00
_cell.angle_beta   90.00
_cell.angle_gamma   90.00
#
_symmetry.space_group_name_H-M   'P 1'
#
loop_
_entity.id
_entity.type
_entity.pdbx_description
1 polymer ?
#
loop_
_entity_poly.entity_id
_entity_poly.type
_entity_poly.pdbx_seq_one_letter_code
_entity_poly.pdbx_strand_id
1 'polypeptide(L)' 'MSAFALFASGHRLGDLRRLVRQYGRGAESVYPTGAYHKDGLQLGTDLQFIIPLTEKNNPNFTGCIDRNA' A
#
# COMPACT_ATOMS: atom_id res chain seq x y z
N MET A 1 9.05 0.45 -23.32
CA MET A 1 9.41 -0.19 -22.05
C MET A 1 8.54 -1.43 -21.88
N SER A 2 9.13 -2.63 -21.77
CA SER A 2 8.37 -3.85 -21.50
C SER A 2 8.01 -3.91 -20.01
N ALA A 3 6.79 -4.34 -19.68
CA ALA A 3 6.35 -4.51 -18.29
C ALA A 3 7.22 -5.56 -17.53
N PHE A 4 7.85 -6.48 -18.27
CA PHE A 4 8.73 -7.50 -17.72
C PHE A 4 9.98 -6.92 -17.04
N ALA A 5 10.53 -5.80 -17.53
CA ALA A 5 11.74 -5.22 -16.95
C ALA A 5 11.55 -4.71 -15.50
N LEU A 6 10.31 -4.40 -15.11
CA LEU A 6 9.97 -3.95 -13.76
C LEU A 6 9.40 -5.08 -12.88
N PHE A 7 9.23 -6.28 -13.43
CA PHE A 7 8.71 -7.40 -12.68
C PHE A 7 9.66 -7.79 -11.52
N ALA A 8 9.10 -8.15 -10.37
CA ALA A 8 9.82 -8.53 -9.15
C ALA A 8 10.82 -7.49 -8.58
N SER A 9 10.80 -6.24 -9.05
CA SER A 9 11.71 -5.17 -8.59
C SER A 9 11.08 -4.21 -7.55
N GLY A 10 9.88 -4.52 -7.04
CA GLY A 10 9.19 -3.71 -6.02
C GLY A 10 8.38 -2.51 -6.53
N HIS A 11 8.41 -2.20 -7.82
CA HIS A 11 7.75 -1.00 -8.38
C HIS A 11 6.21 -1.05 -8.30
N ARG A 12 5.63 -2.24 -8.42
CA ARG A 12 4.18 -2.44 -8.52
C ARG A 12 3.40 -1.80 -7.37
N LEU A 13 3.90 -1.91 -6.14
CA LEU A 13 3.22 -1.37 -4.96
C LEU A 13 3.19 0.17 -4.96
N GLY A 14 4.31 0.79 -5.35
CA GLY A 14 4.40 2.25 -5.47
C GLY A 14 3.50 2.79 -6.58
N ASP A 15 3.46 2.11 -7.73
CA ASP A 15 2.56 2.48 -8.84
C ASP A 15 1.09 2.36 -8.48
N LEU A 16 0.68 1.32 -7.74
CA LEU A 16 -0.68 1.18 -7.24
C LEU A 16 -1.07 2.34 -6.32
N ARG A 17 -0.19 2.71 -5.38
CA ARG A 17 -0.44 3.84 -4.47
C ARG A 17 -0.59 5.14 -5.26
N ARG A 18 0.21 5.32 -6.30
CA ARG A 18 0.15 6.49 -7.18
C ARG A 18 -1.18 6.57 -7.94
N LEU A 19 -1.75 5.43 -8.37
CA LEU A 19 -3.09 5.37 -8.97
C LEU A 19 -4.19 5.87 -8.04
N VAL A 20 -4.09 5.58 -6.74
CA VAL A 20 -5.03 6.12 -5.74
C VAL A 20 -4.76 7.60 -5.51
N ARG A 21 -3.56 7.95 -5.07
CA ARG A 21 -3.20 9.31 -4.61
C ARG A 21 -3.25 10.39 -5.67
N GLN A 22 -2.67 10.13 -6.84
CA GLN A 22 -2.51 11.16 -7.88
C GLN A 22 -3.60 11.12 -8.93
N TYR A 23 -4.20 9.95 -9.14
CA TYR A 23 -5.18 9.75 -10.20
C TYR A 23 -6.59 9.47 -9.66
N GLY A 24 -6.80 9.55 -8.35
CA GLY A 24 -8.11 9.52 -7.70
C GLY A 24 -8.86 8.20 -7.88
N ARG A 25 -8.17 7.10 -8.16
CA ARG A 25 -8.83 5.79 -8.28
C ARG A 25 -9.20 5.27 -6.90
N GLY A 26 -10.42 4.72 -6.78
CA GLY A 26 -10.84 4.03 -5.55
C GLY A 26 -9.94 2.84 -5.24
N ALA A 27 -9.56 2.67 -3.97
CA ALA A 27 -8.58 1.68 -3.54
C ALA A 27 -8.99 0.25 -3.90
N GLU A 28 -10.28 -0.06 -3.75
CA GLU A 28 -10.92 -1.32 -4.11
C GLU A 28 -10.91 -1.64 -5.61
N SER A 29 -10.74 -0.62 -6.46
CA SER A 29 -10.57 -0.79 -7.91
C SER A 29 -9.10 -1.00 -8.33
N VAL A 30 -8.16 -0.79 -7.40
CA VAL A 30 -6.72 -0.75 -7.64
C VAL A 30 -6.02 -1.93 -6.97
N TYR A 31 -6.41 -2.25 -5.73
CA TYR A 31 -5.86 -3.34 -4.93
C TYR A 31 -6.83 -4.53 -4.90
N PRO A 32 -6.31 -5.77 -4.73
CA PRO A 32 -7.16 -6.93 -4.46
C PRO A 32 -7.96 -6.72 -3.16
N THR A 33 -9.24 -7.06 -3.20
CA THR A 33 -10.15 -7.01 -2.05
C THR A 33 -10.96 -8.30 -1.94
N GLY A 34 -11.59 -8.53 -0.79
CA GLY A 34 -12.48 -9.67 -0.56
C GLY A 34 -11.79 -10.89 0.03
N ALA A 35 -12.36 -12.07 -0.25
CA ALA A 35 -11.91 -13.33 0.34
C ALA A 35 -10.49 -13.68 -0.11
N TYR A 36 -9.65 -14.03 0.84
CA TYR A 36 -8.38 -14.66 0.57
C TYR A 36 -8.61 -16.14 0.27
N HIS A 37 -7.87 -16.67 -0.70
CA HIS A 37 -8.07 -18.03 -1.22
C HIS A 37 -7.79 -19.17 -0.22
N LYS A 38 -7.32 -18.86 1.01
CA LYS A 38 -7.04 -19.85 2.06
C LYS A 38 -7.82 -19.55 3.33
N ASP A 39 -8.19 -20.63 4.01
CA ASP A 39 -8.58 -20.63 5.42
C ASP A 39 -9.74 -19.69 5.79
N GLY A 40 -10.63 -19.38 4.84
CA GLY A 40 -11.76 -18.48 5.06
C GLY A 40 -11.37 -17.06 5.45
N LEU A 41 -10.13 -16.65 5.16
CA LEU A 41 -9.61 -15.33 5.52
C LEU A 41 -10.09 -14.25 4.55
N GLN A 42 -9.95 -12.99 4.95
CA GLN A 42 -10.17 -11.83 4.09
C GLN A 42 -8.86 -11.06 3.88
N LEU A 43 -8.70 -10.49 2.70
CA LEU A 43 -7.64 -9.55 2.41
C LEU A 43 -7.80 -8.31 3.30
N GLY A 44 -6.72 -7.88 3.94
CA GLY A 44 -6.71 -6.69 4.78
C GLY A 44 -6.86 -5.40 3.98
N THR A 45 -7.20 -4.32 4.67
CA THR A 45 -7.38 -2.98 4.07
C THR A 45 -6.11 -2.11 4.16
N ASP A 46 -5.06 -2.58 4.82
CA ASP A 46 -3.80 -1.86 4.95
C ASP A 46 -3.02 -1.83 3.64
N LEU A 47 -2.87 -0.63 3.06
CA LEU A 47 -2.09 -0.39 1.84
C LEU A 47 -0.66 0.06 2.11
N GLN A 48 -0.25 0.15 3.37
CA GLN A 48 1.03 0.69 3.78
C GLN A 48 1.51 0.06 5.08
N PHE A 49 2.83 0.09 5.26
CA PHE A 49 3.43 -0.42 6.46
C PHE A 49 3.09 0.45 7.66
N ILE A 50 2.94 -0.21 8.81
CA ILE A 50 2.83 0.47 10.09
C ILE A 50 4.15 1.17 10.42
N ILE A 51 4.05 2.25 11.18
CA ILE A 51 5.23 2.87 11.78
C ILE A 51 5.78 1.90 12.83
N PRO A 52 7.06 1.52 12.78
CA PRO A 52 7.67 0.68 13.80
C PRO A 52 7.51 1.30 15.19
N LEU A 53 7.30 0.49 16.23
CA LEU A 53 7.08 0.98 17.60
C LEU A 53 8.24 1.86 18.09
N THR A 54 9.47 1.53 17.70
CA THR A 54 10.67 2.32 18.03
C THR A 54 10.60 3.73 17.49
N GLU A 55 10.12 3.92 16.25
CA GLU A 55 9.93 5.25 15.66
C GLU A 55 8.72 5.96 16.25
N LYS A 56 7.66 5.22 16.57
CA LYS A 56 6.48 5.79 17.24
C LYS A 56 6.80 6.38 18.62
N ASN A 57 7.81 5.85 19.29
CA ASN A 57 8.28 6.34 20.60
C ASN A 57 9.32 7.47 20.49
N ASN A 58 9.76 7.84 19.29
CA ASN A 58 10.71 8.92 19.07
C ASN A 58 10.01 10.27 19.31
N PRO A 59 10.44 11.10 20.28
CA PRO A 59 9.82 12.40 20.56
C PRO A 59 9.99 13.40 19.41
N ASN A 60 10.90 13.15 18.46
CA ASN A 60 11.12 13.98 17.27
C ASN A 60 10.30 13.52 16.06
N PHE A 61 9.47 12.48 16.19
CA PHE A 61 8.67 12.00 15.07
C PHE A 61 7.55 13.00 14.71
N THR A 62 7.57 13.50 13.47
CA THR A 62 6.61 14.51 12.99
C THR A 62 5.47 13.95 12.13
N GLY A 63 5.35 12.62 12.01
CA GLY A 63 4.33 11.98 11.18
C GLY A 63 4.82 11.54 9.79
N CYS A 64 3.94 10.83 9.08
CA CYS A 64 4.12 10.45 7.67
C CYS A 64 3.16 11.25 6.79
N ILE A 65 3.35 11.15 5.47
CA ILE A 65 2.35 11.61 4.48
C ILE A 65 1.00 10.97 4.82
N ASP A 66 -0.09 11.73 4.67
CA ASP A 66 -1.44 11.24 4.93
C ASP A 66 -1.68 9.88 4.24
N ARG A 67 -2.19 8.94 5.03
CA ARG A 67 -2.45 7.55 4.67
C ARG A 67 -3.57 7.43 3.64
N ASN A 68 -4.43 8.45 3.54
CA ASN A 68 -5.55 8.58 2.62
C ASN A 68 -5.26 9.56 1.48
N ALA A 69 -4.10 10.23 1.49
CA ALA A 69 -3.67 11.15 0.44
C ALA A 69 -2.97 10.40 -0.69
#